data_AF-A0A0P4VIQ8-F1
#
_entry.id   AF-A0A0P4VIQ8-F1
#
_cell.length_a   1.000
_cell.length_b   1.000
_cell.length_c   1.000
_cell.angle_alpha   90.00
_cell.angle_beta   90.00
_cell.angle_gamma   90.00
#
_symmetry.space_group_name_H-M   'P 1'
#
loop_
_entity.id
_entity.type
_entity.pdbx_description
1 polymer ?
#
loop_
_entity_poly.entity_id
_entity_poly.type
_entity_poly.pdbx_seq_one_letter_code
_entity_poly.pdbx_strand_id
1 'polypeptide(L)'
;MSSTSKVSDHRRKWDAEEYERMATERLQQELEAQERAGQKLPAIKRDYLRQRDYKVDLDSKLGKSVVITKNTPSSQTGGYYCNVCDCIVKDSINFLDHINGKKHQRNLGMSMRVERSSLDQVKRRFEMNKKRLEERKRDYDLEQRMKEIQEEEDKLKEYRREKKKEKKRKLEEAEEEPRKGTTELASIMGFSGFGGSKKSK
;
A
#
# COMPACT_ATOMS: atom_id res chain seq x y z
N MET A 1 57.96 -66.32 -11.34
CA MET A 1 56.70 -66.22 -12.11
C MET A 1 56.04 -67.59 -12.09
N SER A 2 54.91 -67.72 -11.41
CA SER A 2 54.07 -68.92 -11.53
C SER A 2 52.63 -68.44 -11.60
N SER A 3 52.18 -68.18 -12.83
CA SER A 3 50.82 -67.80 -13.15
C SER A 3 49.93 -69.04 -13.06
N THR A 4 49.35 -69.28 -11.89
CA THR A 4 48.31 -70.28 -11.71
C THR A 4 47.03 -69.76 -12.35
N SER A 5 46.83 -70.10 -13.61
CA SER A 5 45.57 -69.90 -14.34
C SER A 5 44.44 -70.57 -13.56
N LYS A 6 43.57 -69.75 -12.95
CA LYS A 6 42.37 -70.22 -12.26
C LYS A 6 41.49 -70.94 -13.28
N VAL A 7 41.39 -72.26 -13.15
CA VAL A 7 40.41 -73.08 -13.88
C VAL A 7 39.02 -72.50 -13.56
N SER A 8 38.29 -72.11 -14.60
CA SER A 8 36.94 -71.55 -14.49
C SER A 8 35.99 -72.62 -13.94
N ASP A 9 35.78 -72.56 -12.63
CA ASP A 9 34.82 -73.40 -11.92
C ASP A 9 33.42 -72.86 -12.22
N HIS A 10 32.67 -73.55 -13.09
CA HIS A 10 31.33 -73.15 -13.53
C HIS A 10 30.25 -73.40 -12.45
N ARG A 11 30.68 -73.78 -11.24
CA ARG A 11 29.81 -73.96 -10.08
C ARG A 11 29.59 -72.60 -9.44
N ARG A 12 28.34 -72.14 -9.44
CA ARG A 12 27.92 -70.87 -8.83
C ARG A 12 28.25 -70.90 -7.33
N LYS A 13 29.33 -70.23 -6.94
CA LYS A 13 29.71 -70.00 -5.55
C LYS A 13 29.00 -68.74 -5.09
N TRP A 14 28.37 -68.81 -3.93
CA TRP A 14 27.78 -67.64 -3.30
C TRP A 14 28.90 -66.91 -2.57
N ASP A 15 29.17 -65.67 -2.99
CA ASP A 15 30.19 -64.84 -2.37
C ASP A 15 29.62 -64.23 -1.09
N ALA A 16 29.90 -64.84 0.05
CA ALA A 16 29.34 -64.48 1.35
C ALA A 16 29.52 -62.99 1.68
N GLU A 17 30.68 -62.42 1.35
CA GLU A 17 31.00 -61.01 1.58
C GLU A 17 30.09 -60.04 0.80
N GLU A 18 29.70 -60.39 -0.43
CA GLU A 18 28.81 -59.56 -1.24
C GLU A 18 27.38 -59.57 -0.67
N TYR A 19 26.92 -60.74 -0.24
CA TYR A 19 25.61 -60.89 0.39
C TYR A 19 25.54 -60.24 1.78
N GLU A 20 26.62 -60.27 2.55
CA GLU A 20 26.74 -59.54 3.82
C GLU A 20 26.71 -58.02 3.60
N ARG A 21 27.41 -57.52 2.56
CA ARG A 21 27.35 -56.09 2.21
C ARG A 21 25.95 -55.68 1.74
N MET A 22 25.29 -56.50 0.92
CA MET A 22 23.91 -56.22 0.51
C MET A 22 22.90 -56.30 1.68
N ALA A 23 23.12 -57.19 2.65
CA ALA A 23 22.28 -57.28 3.84
C ALA A 23 22.44 -56.05 4.74
N THR A 24 23.67 -55.59 4.94
CA THR A 24 23.96 -54.37 5.73
C THR A 24 23.44 -53.11 5.05
N GLU A 25 23.58 -52.99 3.73
CA GLU A 25 23.01 -51.87 2.96
C GLU A 25 21.48 -51.82 3.06
N ARG A 26 20.78 -52.96 3.01
CA ARG A 26 19.32 -53.01 3.21
C ARG A 26 18.92 -52.60 4.63
N LEU A 27 19.64 -53.10 5.65
CA LEU A 27 19.40 -52.72 7.04
C LEU A 27 19.61 -51.21 7.27
N GLN A 28 20.66 -50.64 6.68
CA GLN A 28 20.91 -49.19 6.76
C GLN A 28 19.80 -48.39 6.08
N GLN A 29 19.32 -48.81 4.91
CA GLN A 29 18.22 -48.15 4.23
C GLN A 29 16.90 -48.22 5.00
N GLU A 30 16.59 -49.35 5.65
CA GLU A 30 15.42 -49.49 6.51
C GLU A 30 15.50 -48.61 7.75
N LEU A 31 16.69 -48.51 8.37
CA LEU A 31 16.94 -47.62 9.51
C LEU A 31 16.84 -46.15 9.11
N GLU A 32 17.44 -45.73 8.00
CA GLU A 32 17.34 -44.36 7.49
C GLU A 32 15.90 -43.98 7.07
N ALA A 33 15.11 -44.94 6.58
CA ALA A 33 13.70 -44.75 6.28
C ALA A 33 12.87 -44.59 7.58
N GLN A 34 13.17 -45.39 8.61
CA GLN A 34 12.59 -45.23 9.94
C GLN A 34 12.96 -43.90 10.60
N GLU A 35 14.22 -43.48 10.50
CA GLU A 35 14.69 -42.20 11.03
C GLU A 35 14.06 -41.02 10.29
N ARG A 36 13.92 -41.09 8.96
CA ARG A 36 13.17 -40.07 8.19
C ARG A 36 11.68 -40.04 8.50
N ALA A 37 11.07 -41.19 8.76
CA ALA A 37 9.68 -41.27 9.22
C ALA A 37 9.52 -40.79 10.68
N GLY A 38 10.54 -40.99 11.51
CA GLY A 38 10.60 -40.61 12.92
C GLY A 38 11.04 -39.17 13.16
N GLN A 39 11.73 -38.54 12.21
CA GLN A 39 12.04 -37.11 12.18
C GLN A 39 10.77 -36.30 11.97
N LYS A 40 10.01 -36.18 13.06
CA LYS A 40 8.95 -35.18 13.19
C LYS A 40 9.62 -33.82 12.97
N LEU A 41 9.26 -33.19 11.85
CA LEU A 41 9.63 -31.82 11.52
C LEU A 41 9.55 -30.95 12.79
N PRO A 42 10.55 -30.08 13.05
CA PRO A 42 10.57 -29.27 14.25
C PRO A 42 9.24 -28.53 14.38
N ALA A 43 8.63 -28.60 15.55
CA ALA A 43 7.34 -27.97 15.81
C ALA A 43 7.46 -26.47 15.51
N ILE A 44 6.95 -26.07 14.34
CA ILE A 44 6.98 -24.70 13.87
C ILE A 44 6.29 -23.86 14.94
N LYS A 45 7.07 -23.06 15.67
CA LYS A 45 6.55 -22.10 16.64
C LYS A 45 5.73 -21.11 15.82
N ARG A 46 4.42 -21.24 15.94
CA ARG A 46 3.47 -20.40 15.23
C ARG A 46 3.60 -18.98 15.76
N ASP A 47 3.80 -18.04 14.85
CA ASP A 47 3.90 -16.63 15.24
C ASP A 47 2.60 -16.16 15.89
N TYR A 48 2.72 -15.20 16.79
CA TYR A 48 1.59 -14.58 17.46
C TYR A 48 0.75 -13.76 16.47
N LEU A 49 -0.53 -13.59 16.80
CA LEU A 49 -1.48 -12.88 15.95
C LEU A 49 -1.04 -11.42 15.76
N ARG A 50 -0.58 -11.08 14.55
CA ARG A 50 -0.30 -9.70 14.15
C ARG A 50 -1.55 -9.03 13.60
N GLN A 51 -1.69 -7.74 13.86
CA GLN A 51 -2.72 -6.90 13.25
C GLN A 51 -2.42 -6.78 11.76
N ARG A 52 -3.45 -6.83 10.90
CA ARG A 52 -3.28 -6.65 9.45
C ARG A 52 -3.10 -5.16 9.13
N ASP A 53 -2.15 -4.87 8.25
CA ASP A 53 -1.81 -3.50 7.84
C ASP A 53 -2.54 -3.05 6.56
N TYR A 54 -3.25 -3.96 5.88
CA TYR A 54 -4.03 -3.64 4.68
C TYR A 54 -5.54 -3.73 4.94
N LYS A 55 -6.27 -2.76 4.41
CA LYS A 55 -7.74 -2.79 4.35
C LYS A 55 -8.15 -3.69 3.18
N VAL A 56 -9.05 -4.62 3.45
CA VAL A 56 -9.59 -5.50 2.39
C VAL A 56 -10.64 -4.72 1.62
N ASP A 57 -10.37 -4.45 0.35
CA ASP A 57 -11.28 -3.67 -0.52
C ASP A 57 -12.30 -4.59 -1.19
N LEU A 58 -13.50 -4.65 -0.62
CA LEU A 58 -14.62 -5.46 -1.10
C LEU A 58 -15.48 -4.70 -2.13
N ASP A 59 -15.29 -3.38 -2.24
CA ASP A 59 -16.19 -2.49 -2.99
C ASP A 59 -15.83 -2.40 -4.48
N SER A 60 -14.60 -2.74 -4.86
CA SER A 60 -14.07 -2.55 -6.22
C SER A 60 -14.77 -3.38 -7.31
N LYS A 61 -15.52 -4.42 -6.90
CA LYS A 61 -16.25 -5.33 -7.78
C LYS A 61 -17.78 -5.16 -7.70
N LEU A 62 -18.28 -4.17 -6.94
CA LEU A 62 -19.71 -3.88 -6.89
C LEU A 62 -20.19 -3.33 -8.25
N GLY A 63 -21.33 -3.83 -8.73
CA GLY A 63 -21.98 -3.35 -9.96
C GLY A 63 -21.37 -3.84 -11.28
N LYS A 64 -20.32 -4.67 -11.26
CA LYS A 64 -19.71 -5.25 -12.47
C LYS A 64 -20.25 -6.65 -12.72
N SER A 65 -20.98 -6.85 -13.82
CA SER A 65 -21.37 -8.18 -14.29
C SER A 65 -20.21 -8.83 -15.04
N VAL A 66 -19.75 -9.98 -14.54
CA VAL A 66 -18.70 -10.77 -15.19
C VAL A 66 -19.36 -12.03 -15.77
N VAL A 67 -19.20 -12.24 -17.07
CA VAL A 67 -19.67 -13.45 -17.75
C VAL A 67 -18.71 -14.59 -17.40
N ILE A 68 -19.21 -15.57 -16.63
CA ILE A 68 -18.44 -16.74 -16.21
C ILE A 68 -18.56 -17.81 -17.31
N THR A 69 -17.43 -18.21 -17.90
CA THR A 69 -17.36 -19.37 -18.81
C THR A 69 -16.73 -20.56 -18.10
N LYS A 70 -16.85 -21.79 -18.62
CA LYS A 70 -16.30 -22.99 -17.97
C LYS A 70 -14.76 -22.98 -17.86
N ASN A 71 -14.07 -22.12 -18.62
CA ASN A 71 -12.61 -22.02 -18.66
C ASN A 71 -12.03 -20.84 -17.86
N THR A 72 -12.87 -20.01 -17.21
CA THR A 72 -12.33 -18.91 -16.39
C THR A 72 -11.70 -19.44 -15.10
N PRO A 73 -10.50 -18.96 -14.72
CA PRO A 73 -9.84 -19.38 -13.50
C PRO A 73 -10.70 -19.04 -12.27
N SER A 74 -10.64 -19.88 -11.23
CA SER A 74 -11.42 -19.75 -9.98
C SER A 74 -11.31 -18.39 -9.28
N SER A 75 -10.27 -17.61 -9.58
CA SER A 75 -10.05 -16.25 -9.09
C SER A 75 -10.92 -15.18 -9.77
N GLN A 76 -11.46 -15.48 -10.95
CA GLN A 76 -12.35 -14.60 -11.73
C GLN A 76 -13.79 -15.09 -11.77
N THR A 77 -14.05 -16.31 -11.30
CA THR A 77 -15.40 -16.80 -11.05
C THR A 77 -16.06 -15.92 -9.98
N GLY A 78 -17.32 -15.55 -10.19
CA GLY A 78 -18.05 -14.62 -9.31
C GLY A 78 -17.94 -14.98 -7.83
N GLY A 79 -17.46 -14.02 -7.03
CA GLY A 79 -17.20 -14.17 -5.60
C GLY A 79 -15.86 -13.57 -5.16
N TYR A 80 -15.58 -13.65 -3.87
CA TYR A 80 -14.30 -13.34 -3.26
C TYR A 80 -13.43 -14.60 -3.23
N TYR A 81 -12.22 -14.52 -3.78
CA TYR A 81 -11.28 -15.64 -3.83
C TYR A 81 -10.20 -15.47 -2.76
N CYS A 82 -9.91 -16.56 -2.03
CA CYS A 82 -8.84 -16.61 -1.04
C CYS A 82 -7.66 -17.44 -1.55
N ASN A 83 -6.48 -16.81 -1.70
CA ASN A 83 -5.26 -17.44 -2.22
C ASN A 83 -4.66 -18.51 -1.28
N VAL A 84 -4.98 -18.46 0.01
CA VAL A 84 -4.37 -19.36 1.02
C VAL A 84 -5.16 -20.66 1.18
N CYS A 85 -6.44 -20.65 0.81
CA CYS A 85 -7.35 -21.79 0.99
C CYS A 85 -8.01 -22.26 -0.30
N ASP A 86 -7.68 -21.64 -1.44
CA ASP A 86 -8.22 -21.95 -2.78
C ASP A 86 -9.74 -22.11 -2.81
N CYS A 87 -10.44 -21.32 -2.01
CA CYS A 87 -11.90 -21.35 -1.92
C CYS A 87 -12.51 -20.05 -2.43
N ILE A 88 -13.67 -20.20 -3.07
CA ILE A 88 -14.50 -19.09 -3.55
C ILE A 88 -15.59 -18.87 -2.52
N VAL A 89 -15.66 -17.67 -1.96
CA VAL A 89 -16.66 -17.25 -0.99
C VAL A 89 -17.58 -16.23 -1.64
N LYS A 90 -18.89 -16.48 -1.61
CA LYS A 90 -19.88 -15.67 -2.33
C LYS A 90 -20.19 -14.33 -1.64
N ASP A 91 -20.16 -14.32 -0.31
CA ASP A 91 -20.53 -13.16 0.49
C ASP A 91 -19.31 -12.44 1.08
N SER A 92 -19.40 -11.12 1.24
CA SER A 92 -18.37 -10.28 1.84
C SER A 92 -18.12 -10.64 3.31
N ILE A 93 -19.21 -10.89 4.07
CA ILE A 93 -19.13 -11.26 5.49
C ILE A 93 -18.44 -12.61 5.63
N ASN A 94 -18.85 -13.60 4.84
CA ASN A 94 -18.24 -14.93 4.88
C ASN A 94 -16.76 -14.89 4.44
N PHE A 95 -16.35 -13.96 3.57
CA PHE A 95 -14.94 -13.79 3.19
C PHE A 95 -14.11 -13.21 4.34
N LEU A 96 -14.65 -12.25 5.08
CA LEU A 96 -14.02 -11.73 6.30
C LEU A 96 -13.92 -12.82 7.38
N ASP A 97 -14.96 -13.62 7.57
CA ASP A 97 -14.97 -14.75 8.50
C ASP A 97 -14.02 -15.87 8.07
N HIS A 98 -13.87 -16.09 6.76
CA HIS A 98 -12.92 -17.03 6.20
C HIS A 98 -11.47 -16.61 6.50
N ILE A 99 -11.13 -15.34 6.23
CA ILE A 99 -9.81 -14.76 6.51
C ILE A 99 -9.51 -14.76 8.01
N ASN A 100 -10.51 -14.57 8.86
CA ASN A 100 -10.38 -14.67 10.32
C ASN A 100 -10.50 -16.11 10.86
N GLY A 101 -10.77 -17.07 9.98
CA GLY A 101 -11.01 -18.46 10.34
C GLY A 101 -9.74 -19.16 10.80
N LYS A 102 -9.89 -20.10 11.75
CA LYS A 102 -8.79 -20.93 12.27
C LYS A 102 -8.04 -21.70 11.18
N LYS A 103 -8.72 -22.09 10.09
CA LYS A 103 -8.10 -22.80 8.96
C LYS A 103 -7.16 -21.89 8.17
N HIS A 104 -7.62 -20.70 7.81
CA HIS A 104 -6.82 -19.71 7.10
C HIS A 104 -5.61 -19.26 7.92
N GLN A 105 -5.82 -18.94 9.20
CA GLN A 105 -4.75 -18.51 10.11
C GLN A 105 -3.70 -19.60 10.35
N ARG A 106 -4.12 -20.88 10.37
CA ARG A 106 -3.21 -22.02 10.52
C ARG A 106 -2.32 -22.21 9.30
N ASN A 107 -2.86 -22.04 8.10
CA ASN A 107 -2.08 -22.10 6.86
C ASN A 107 -1.09 -20.94 6.75
N LEU A 108 -1.45 -19.77 7.28
CA LEU A 108 -0.55 -18.61 7.44
C LEU A 108 0.53 -18.81 8.52
N GLY A 109 0.51 -19.92 9.27
CA GLY A 109 1.49 -20.18 10.32
C GLY A 109 1.30 -19.35 11.60
N MET A 110 0.17 -18.65 11.73
CA MET A 110 -0.11 -17.80 12.89
C MET A 110 -1.05 -18.52 13.88
N SER A 111 -0.86 -18.26 15.17
CA SER A 111 -1.79 -18.71 16.21
C SER A 111 -2.77 -17.59 16.58
N MET A 112 -4.03 -17.90 16.88
CA MET A 112 -5.02 -16.90 17.37
C MET A 112 -4.71 -16.38 18.79
N ARG A 113 -3.60 -16.81 19.40
CA ARG A 113 -3.21 -16.36 20.73
C ARG A 113 -2.53 -15.00 20.59
N VAL A 114 -3.15 -13.97 21.16
CA VAL A 114 -2.57 -12.63 21.27
C VAL A 114 -1.67 -12.60 22.50
N GLU A 115 -0.50 -11.97 22.39
CA GLU A 115 0.37 -11.73 23.54
C GLU A 115 -0.28 -10.73 24.51
N ARG A 116 -0.02 -10.89 25.81
CA ARG A 116 -0.45 -9.90 26.80
C ARG A 116 0.40 -8.64 26.63
N SER A 117 -0.26 -7.49 26.54
CA SER A 117 0.41 -6.21 26.34
C SER A 117 1.29 -5.83 27.53
N SER A 118 2.51 -5.38 27.27
CA SER A 118 3.42 -4.81 28.28
C SER A 118 3.20 -3.30 28.46
N LEU A 119 3.67 -2.73 29.59
CA LEU A 119 3.58 -1.29 29.86
C LEU A 119 4.26 -0.44 28.77
N ASP A 120 5.38 -0.92 28.25
CA ASP A 120 6.14 -0.21 27.21
C ASP A 120 5.39 -0.20 25.86
N GLN A 121 4.70 -1.29 25.50
CA GLN A 121 3.84 -1.33 24.30
C GLN A 121 2.67 -0.35 24.40
N VAL A 122 2.11 -0.18 25.60
CA VAL A 122 1.00 0.76 25.83
C VAL A 122 1.48 2.21 25.68
N LYS A 123 2.64 2.57 26.26
CA LYS A 123 3.23 3.91 26.10
C LYS A 123 3.49 4.25 24.63
N ARG A 124 4.13 3.34 23.88
CA ARG A 124 4.36 3.51 22.44
C ARG A 124 3.06 3.69 21.66
N ARG A 125 1.99 2.97 22.02
CA ARG A 125 0.68 3.11 21.35
C ARG A 125 0.00 4.44 21.68
N PHE A 126 0.14 4.95 22.91
CA PHE A 126 -0.31 6.29 23.27
C PHE A 126 0.45 7.38 22.52
N GLU A 127 1.77 7.27 22.39
CA GLU A 127 2.56 8.20 21.60
C GLU A 127 2.17 8.20 20.12
N MET A 128 1.99 7.03 19.51
CA MET A 128 1.51 6.92 18.13
C MET A 128 0.10 7.51 17.95
N ASN A 129 -0.80 7.27 18.91
CA ASN A 129 -2.15 7.83 18.84
C ASN A 129 -2.15 9.36 19.06
N LYS A 130 -1.29 9.85 19.95
CA LYS A 130 -1.07 11.29 20.16
C LYS A 130 -0.51 11.95 18.89
N LYS A 131 0.50 11.36 18.25
CA LYS A 131 1.03 11.83 16.95
C LYS A 131 -0.05 11.85 15.88
N ARG A 132 -0.84 10.78 15.74
CA ARG A 132 -1.96 10.73 14.80
C ARG A 132 -3.02 11.80 15.08
N LEU A 133 -3.28 12.12 16.35
CA LEU A 133 -4.19 13.19 16.73
C LEU A 133 -3.59 14.57 16.45
N GLU A 134 -2.30 14.76 16.67
CA GLU A 134 -1.57 16.00 16.36
C GLU A 134 -1.53 16.25 14.84
N GLU A 135 -1.29 15.23 14.02
CA GLU A 135 -1.37 15.33 12.56
C GLU A 135 -2.77 15.76 12.12
N ARG A 136 -3.82 15.10 12.64
CA ARG A 136 -5.21 15.51 12.36
C ARG A 136 -5.48 16.95 12.80
N LYS A 137 -4.92 17.40 13.92
CA LYS A 137 -5.06 18.79 14.39
C LYS A 137 -4.31 19.76 13.48
N ARG A 138 -3.10 19.43 13.03
CA ARG A 138 -2.34 20.24 12.08
C ARG A 138 -3.09 20.42 10.75
N ASP A 139 -3.81 19.41 10.30
CA ASP A 139 -4.68 19.53 9.11
C ASP A 139 -5.79 20.58 9.33
N TYR A 140 -6.40 20.63 10.52
CA TYR A 140 -7.35 21.69 10.88
C TYR A 140 -6.67 23.07 11.04
N ASP A 141 -5.41 23.11 11.51
CA ASP A 141 -4.66 24.36 11.63
C ASP A 141 -4.25 24.91 10.25
N LEU A 142 -4.05 24.06 9.23
CA LEU A 142 -3.83 24.50 7.84
C LEU A 142 -5.06 25.20 7.26
N GLU A 143 -6.28 24.72 7.55
CA GLU A 143 -7.51 25.41 7.15
C GLU A 143 -7.63 26.78 7.83
N GLN A 144 -7.21 26.90 9.09
CA GLN A 144 -7.18 28.18 9.80
C GLN A 144 -6.12 29.12 9.21
N ARG A 145 -4.92 28.62 8.90
CA ARG A 145 -3.88 29.40 8.20
C ARG A 145 -4.30 29.84 6.81
N MET A 146 -5.01 29.00 6.07
CA MET A 146 -5.56 29.36 4.76
C MET A 146 -6.60 30.48 4.86
N LYS A 147 -7.41 30.49 5.92
CA LYS A 147 -8.34 31.58 6.21
C LYS A 147 -7.59 32.87 6.60
N GLU A 148 -6.56 32.79 7.43
CA GLU A 148 -5.73 33.96 7.77
C GLU A 148 -5.05 34.57 6.54
N ILE A 149 -4.48 33.75 5.65
CA ILE A 149 -3.89 34.21 4.39
C ILE A 149 -4.95 34.87 3.49
N GLN A 150 -6.16 34.28 3.39
CA GLN A 150 -7.26 34.89 2.64
C GLN A 150 -7.70 36.24 3.23
N GLU A 151 -7.80 36.34 4.55
CA GLU A 151 -8.14 37.59 5.25
C GLU A 151 -7.06 38.66 5.08
N GLU A 152 -5.78 38.29 5.10
CA GLU A 152 -4.67 39.21 4.84
C GLU A 152 -4.67 39.70 3.38
N GLU A 153 -4.91 38.80 2.42
CA GLU A 153 -5.05 39.17 1.00
C GLU A 153 -6.24 40.11 0.77
N ASP A 154 -7.36 39.86 1.43
CA ASP A 154 -8.56 40.68 1.28
C ASP A 154 -8.38 42.05 1.95
N LYS A 155 -7.76 42.12 3.13
CA LYS A 155 -7.33 43.41 3.73
C LYS A 155 -6.36 44.16 2.82
N LEU A 156 -5.43 43.46 2.15
CA LEU A 156 -4.53 44.09 1.19
C LEU A 156 -5.26 44.59 -0.06
N LYS A 157 -6.26 43.86 -0.55
CA LYS A 157 -7.11 44.28 -1.66
C LYS A 157 -7.96 45.49 -1.28
N GLU A 158 -8.51 45.51 -0.07
CA GLU A 158 -9.27 46.64 0.46
C GLU A 158 -8.39 47.88 0.62
N TYR A 159 -7.21 47.76 1.21
CA TYR A 159 -6.24 48.86 1.30
C TYR A 159 -5.81 49.38 -0.09
N ARG A 160 -5.63 48.49 -1.07
CA ARG A 160 -5.36 48.87 -2.47
C ARG A 160 -6.56 49.59 -3.10
N ARG A 161 -7.79 49.17 -2.81
CA ARG A 161 -9.04 49.81 -3.29
C ARG A 161 -9.22 51.18 -2.66
N GLU A 162 -8.98 51.33 -1.35
CA GLU A 162 -9.04 52.60 -0.64
C GLU A 162 -7.97 53.57 -1.14
N LYS A 163 -6.71 53.14 -1.28
CA LYS A 163 -5.66 53.97 -1.90
C LYS A 163 -6.01 54.42 -3.31
N LYS A 164 -6.69 53.58 -4.11
CA LYS A 164 -7.18 53.98 -5.44
C LYS A 164 -8.32 54.99 -5.34
N LYS A 165 -9.27 54.82 -4.42
CA LYS A 165 -10.37 55.77 -4.18
C LYS A 165 -9.87 57.12 -3.65
N GLU A 166 -8.91 57.12 -2.73
CA GLU A 166 -8.31 58.33 -2.17
C GLU A 166 -7.49 59.08 -3.23
N LYS A 167 -6.73 58.36 -4.07
CA LYS A 167 -6.08 58.97 -5.24
C LYS A 167 -7.09 59.57 -6.21
N LYS A 168 -8.22 58.88 -6.46
CA LYS A 168 -9.28 59.40 -7.33
C LYS A 168 -9.93 60.66 -6.74
N ARG A 169 -10.22 60.69 -5.43
CA ARG A 169 -10.73 61.89 -4.75
C ARG A 169 -9.74 63.05 -4.77
N LYS A 170 -8.43 62.79 -4.56
CA LYS A 170 -7.39 63.82 -4.67
C LYS A 170 -7.20 64.33 -6.10
N LEU A 171 -7.41 63.49 -7.11
CA LEU A 171 -7.41 63.90 -8.52
C LEU A 171 -8.62 64.78 -8.84
N GLU A 172 -9.80 64.44 -8.32
CA GLU A 172 -11.04 65.19 -8.50
C GLU A 172 -10.98 66.56 -7.78
N GLU A 173 -10.40 66.62 -6.59
CA GLU A 173 -10.12 67.86 -5.85
C GLU A 173 -9.03 68.71 -6.52
N ALA A 174 -8.06 68.08 -7.19
CA ALA A 174 -7.06 68.78 -7.99
C ALA A 174 -7.58 69.25 -9.36
N GLU A 175 -8.71 68.71 -9.83
CA GLU A 175 -9.39 69.13 -11.07
C GLU A 175 -10.28 70.38 -10.83
N GLU A 176 -10.66 70.68 -9.59
CA GLU A 176 -11.35 71.92 -9.21
C GLU A 176 -10.42 73.15 -9.09
N GLU A 177 -9.09 72.99 -9.04
CA GLU A 177 -8.13 74.09 -9.25
C GLU A 177 -7.77 74.21 -10.75
N PRO A 178 -8.08 75.34 -11.43
CA PRO A 178 -7.84 75.44 -12.86
C PRO A 178 -6.35 75.69 -13.12
N ARG A 179 -5.60 74.65 -13.50
CA ARG A 179 -4.20 74.80 -13.96
C ARG A 179 -3.97 74.27 -15.37
N LYS A 180 -3.78 75.24 -16.27
CA LYS A 180 -3.21 75.13 -17.61
C LYS A 180 -1.93 74.28 -17.60
N GLY A 181 -1.95 73.05 -18.11
CA GLY A 181 -0.72 72.24 -18.24
C GLY A 181 -0.88 70.76 -18.58
N THR A 182 -2.07 70.27 -18.95
CA THR A 182 -2.38 68.84 -19.05
C THR A 182 -1.90 68.13 -20.33
N THR A 183 -1.28 68.84 -21.27
CA THR A 183 -1.04 68.30 -22.62
C THR A 183 0.25 67.48 -22.77
N GLU A 184 1.33 67.81 -22.05
CA GLU A 184 2.62 67.10 -22.18
C GLU A 184 2.71 65.86 -21.27
N LEU A 185 2.23 65.95 -20.03
CA LEU A 185 2.26 64.84 -19.07
C LEU A 185 1.37 63.66 -19.48
N ALA A 186 0.24 63.92 -20.18
CA ALA A 186 -0.66 62.88 -20.69
C ALA A 186 -0.05 62.09 -21.87
N SER A 187 0.82 62.72 -22.66
CA SER A 187 1.56 62.06 -23.75
C SER A 187 2.70 61.19 -23.23
N ILE A 188 3.36 61.59 -22.13
CA ILE A 188 4.42 60.80 -21.49
C ILE A 188 3.86 59.57 -20.75
N MET A 189 2.63 59.64 -20.21
CA MET A 189 1.95 58.51 -19.54
C MET A 189 1.12 57.61 -20.47
N GLY A 190 1.24 57.76 -21.79
CA GLY A 190 0.68 56.80 -22.76
C GLY A 190 -0.84 56.79 -22.90
N PHE A 191 -1.52 57.90 -22.59
CA PHE A 191 -2.99 58.03 -22.73
C PHE A 191 -3.45 58.40 -24.16
N SER A 192 -2.57 58.28 -25.16
CA SER A 192 -2.90 58.56 -26.55
C SER A 192 -3.63 57.39 -27.22
N GLY A 193 -4.95 57.52 -27.36
CA GLY A 193 -5.68 57.03 -28.54
C GLY A 193 -6.12 55.56 -28.56
N PHE A 194 -7.21 55.25 -27.86
CA PHE A 194 -8.06 54.11 -28.21
C PHE A 194 -9.21 54.60 -29.12
N GLY A 195 -8.90 54.79 -30.40
CA GLY A 195 -9.83 55.29 -31.42
C GLY A 195 -9.52 54.67 -32.77
N GLY A 196 -9.91 53.41 -32.96
CA GLY A 196 -9.75 52.70 -34.22
C GLY A 196 -10.64 53.28 -35.32
N SER A 197 -10.02 53.73 -36.40
CA SER A 197 -10.69 54.11 -37.64
C SER A 197 -11.36 52.90 -38.30
N LYS A 198 -12.63 53.04 -38.68
CA LYS A 198 -13.23 52.23 -39.74
C LYS A 198 -14.07 53.12 -40.65
N LYS A 199 -13.52 53.43 -41.83
CA LYS A 199 -14.28 53.98 -42.96
C LYS A 199 -13.83 53.28 -44.24
N SER A 200 -14.77 52.54 -44.84
CA SER A 200 -14.84 52.02 -46.21
C SER A 200 -15.96 50.97 -46.16
N LYS A 201 -17.14 51.15 -46.76
CA LYS A 201 -17.49 51.64 -48.10
C LYS A 201 -18.88 52.23 -48.07
#